data_AF-A0A7Y7TIX5-F1
#
_entry.id   AF-A0A7Y7TIX5-F1
#
_cell.length_a   1.000
_cell.length_b   1.000
_cell.length_c   1.000
_cell.angle_alpha   90.00
_cell.angle_beta   90.00
_cell.angle_gamma   90.00
#
_symmetry.space_group_name_H-M   'P 1'
#
loop_
_entity.id
_entity.type
_entity.pdbx_description
1 polymer ?
#
loop_
_entity_poly.entity_id
_entity_poly.type
_entity_poly.pdbx_seq_one_letter_code
_entity_poly.pdbx_strand_id
1 'polypeptide(L)'
;MKKLIHLLILLIFCFNFSSAFCQSTEDLITENDWNKMIGYLSKEDWTNAEKLSLNYIKRYPANNDSIAAPAILRYMYLRCVGAKLGEKQYSKEEALQKVKNMVGKPIITPPKPYYNECTFNCFQLSEEKNSLYSCSSNQAMTVIQIFENFFMEDETVIKNVDSLLNKNLRLAGIIKDIKAEGYAMPRLRIEFEKSFIWEAEKQEE
;
A
#
# COMPACT_ATOMS: atom_id res chain seq x y z
N MET A 1 -41.46 -35.25 32.08
CA MET A 1 -41.92 -34.34 31.00
C MET A 1 -41.43 -32.90 31.16
N LYS A 2 -41.56 -32.24 32.33
CA LYS A 2 -41.10 -30.84 32.52
C LYS A 2 -39.61 -30.61 32.19
N LYS A 3 -38.72 -31.56 32.49
CA LYS A 3 -37.28 -31.47 32.17
C LYS A 3 -36.95 -31.54 30.67
N LEU A 4 -37.77 -32.23 29.87
CA LEU A 4 -37.59 -32.30 28.41
C LEU A 4 -37.99 -30.98 27.73
N ILE A 5 -39.01 -30.31 28.26
CA ILE A 5 -39.50 -29.01 27.76
C ILE A 5 -38.44 -27.90 28.00
N HIS A 6 -37.75 -27.92 29.14
CA HIS A 6 -36.69 -26.94 29.43
C HIS A 6 -35.45 -27.14 28.53
N LEU A 7 -35.12 -28.38 28.17
CA LEU A 7 -34.02 -28.68 27.24
C LEU A 7 -34.36 -28.21 25.82
N LEU A 8 -35.60 -28.39 25.38
CA LEU A 8 -36.06 -27.96 24.05
C LEU A 8 -36.07 -26.42 23.92
N ILE A 9 -36.48 -25.70 24.97
CA ILE A 9 -36.47 -24.23 25.01
C ILE A 9 -35.03 -23.69 24.98
N LEU A 10 -34.09 -24.33 25.69
CA LEU A 10 -32.68 -23.94 25.67
C LEU A 10 -32.05 -24.14 24.28
N LEU A 11 -32.37 -25.25 23.61
CA LEU A 11 -31.86 -25.56 22.26
C LEU A 11 -32.41 -24.58 21.20
N ILE A 12 -33.67 -24.17 21.30
CA ILE A 12 -34.26 -23.15 20.42
C ILE A 12 -33.62 -21.78 20.68
N PHE A 13 -33.26 -21.46 21.93
CA PHE A 13 -32.55 -20.22 22.25
C PHE A 13 -31.13 -20.23 21.68
N CYS A 14 -30.41 -21.36 21.72
CA CYS A 14 -29.06 -21.45 21.16
C CYS A 14 -29.02 -21.40 19.62
N PHE A 15 -30.06 -21.88 18.92
CA PHE A 15 -30.09 -21.87 17.45
C PHE A 15 -30.42 -20.49 16.84
N ASN A 16 -31.04 -19.58 17.59
CA ASN A 16 -31.38 -18.23 17.09
C ASN A 16 -30.24 -17.20 17.20
N PHE A 17 -29.09 -17.56 17.79
CA PHE A 17 -27.93 -16.66 17.89
C PHE A 17 -26.82 -16.93 16.85
N SER A 18 -27.00 -17.91 15.96
CA SER A 18 -25.93 -18.34 15.03
C SER A 18 -25.97 -17.70 13.64
N SER A 19 -26.86 -16.73 13.37
CA SER A 19 -27.05 -16.19 12.02
C SER A 19 -26.78 -14.68 11.90
N ALA A 20 -25.66 -14.17 12.41
CA ALA A 20 -25.31 -12.75 12.21
C ALA A 20 -23.82 -12.39 12.35
N PHE A 21 -22.87 -13.16 11.82
CA PHE A 21 -21.50 -12.64 11.58
C PHE A 21 -20.88 -13.30 10.35
N CYS A 22 -21.58 -13.28 9.22
CA CYS A 22 -20.90 -13.21 7.93
C CYS A 22 -20.74 -11.71 7.63
N GLN A 23 -19.77 -11.06 8.27
CA GLN A 23 -19.33 -9.76 7.79
C GLN A 23 -18.60 -10.03 6.48
N SER A 24 -19.33 -9.97 5.37
CA SER A 24 -18.72 -9.58 4.12
C SER A 24 -18.02 -8.26 4.43
N THR A 25 -16.70 -8.23 4.38
CA THR A 25 -15.96 -6.98 4.30
C THR A 25 -16.37 -6.35 2.97
N GLU A 26 -17.48 -5.63 2.97
CA GLU A 26 -17.97 -4.90 1.82
C GLU A 26 -16.85 -3.94 1.43
N ASP A 27 -16.31 -4.12 0.22
CA ASP A 27 -15.32 -3.19 -0.30
C ASP A 27 -16.01 -1.82 -0.39
N LEU A 28 -15.58 -0.88 0.45
CA LEU A 28 -16.19 0.45 0.56
C LEU A 28 -15.87 1.34 -0.65
N ILE A 29 -15.10 0.78 -1.59
CA ILE A 29 -14.65 1.39 -2.83
C ILE A 29 -15.14 0.51 -3.99
N THR A 30 -15.91 1.12 -4.88
CA THR A 30 -16.45 0.45 -6.06
C THR A 30 -15.40 0.35 -7.18
N GLU A 31 -15.65 -0.49 -8.18
CA GLU A 31 -14.83 -0.52 -9.40
C GLU A 31 -14.75 0.85 -10.08
N ASN A 32 -15.87 1.59 -10.13
CA ASN A 32 -15.89 2.94 -10.69
C ASN A 32 -15.03 3.93 -9.88
N ASP A 33 -15.00 3.78 -8.55
CA ASP A 33 -14.11 4.57 -7.70
C ASP A 33 -12.64 4.28 -8.01
N TRP A 34 -12.28 3.00 -8.23
CA TRP A 34 -10.94 2.58 -8.65
C TRP A 34 -10.58 3.11 -10.04
N ASN A 35 -11.46 2.95 -11.03
CA ASN A 35 -11.25 3.45 -12.39
C ASN A 35 -11.04 4.96 -12.42
N LYS A 36 -11.79 5.71 -11.59
CA LYS A 36 -11.60 7.15 -11.43
C LYS A 36 -10.25 7.50 -10.81
N MET A 37 -9.82 6.78 -9.77
CA MET A 37 -8.51 6.97 -9.14
C MET A 37 -7.38 6.72 -10.14
N ILE A 38 -7.42 5.57 -10.82
CA ILE A 38 -6.42 5.16 -11.81
C ILE A 38 -6.38 6.18 -12.95
N GLY A 39 -7.53 6.70 -13.37
CA GLY A 39 -7.62 7.75 -14.40
C GLY A 39 -6.94 9.07 -14.01
N TYR A 40 -6.94 9.46 -12.73
CA TYR A 40 -6.16 10.63 -12.27
C TYR A 40 -4.67 10.31 -12.19
N LEU A 41 -4.30 9.15 -11.64
CA LEU A 41 -2.91 8.73 -11.51
C LEU A 41 -2.22 8.56 -12.88
N SER A 42 -2.91 8.00 -13.88
CA SER A 42 -2.38 7.79 -15.23
C SER A 42 -2.15 9.09 -16.00
N LYS A 43 -2.87 10.16 -15.62
CA LYS A 43 -2.72 11.52 -16.17
C LYS A 43 -1.78 12.40 -15.35
N GLU A 44 -1.19 11.84 -14.29
CA GLU A 44 -0.35 12.60 -13.35
C GLU A 44 -1.10 13.78 -12.69
N ASP A 45 -2.42 13.67 -12.55
CA ASP A 45 -3.25 14.66 -11.85
C ASP A 45 -3.17 14.42 -10.33
N TRP A 46 -2.01 14.76 -9.76
CA TRP A 46 -1.69 14.50 -8.37
C TRP A 46 -2.63 15.21 -7.39
N THR A 47 -3.17 16.36 -7.78
CA THR A 47 -4.08 17.13 -6.92
C THR A 47 -5.41 16.40 -6.75
N ASN A 48 -6.01 15.91 -7.84
CA ASN A 48 -7.26 15.15 -7.73
C ASN A 48 -7.02 13.75 -7.16
N ALA A 49 -5.91 13.08 -7.52
CA ALA A 49 -5.56 11.78 -6.98
C ALA A 49 -5.27 11.81 -5.45
N GLU A 50 -4.55 12.83 -4.96
CA GLU A 50 -4.30 13.03 -3.52
C GLU A 50 -5.62 13.21 -2.76
N LYS A 51 -6.48 14.12 -3.24
CA LYS A 51 -7.77 14.41 -2.61
C LYS A 51 -8.65 13.16 -2.56
N LEU A 52 -8.70 12.43 -3.68
CA LEU A 52 -9.56 11.26 -3.80
C LEU A 52 -9.06 10.12 -2.92
N SER A 53 -7.74 9.87 -2.89
CA SER A 53 -7.16 8.76 -2.12
C SER A 53 -7.36 8.98 -0.64
N LEU A 54 -7.16 10.22 -0.15
CA LEU A 54 -7.44 10.55 1.24
C LEU A 54 -8.92 10.40 1.60
N ASN A 55 -9.83 10.79 0.71
CA ASN A 55 -11.26 10.62 0.92
C ASN A 55 -11.66 9.14 0.98
N TYR A 56 -11.07 8.31 0.13
CA TYR A 56 -11.32 6.87 0.10
C TYR A 56 -10.75 6.16 1.33
N ILE A 57 -9.54 6.51 1.77
CA ILE A 57 -8.95 5.98 3.01
C ILE A 57 -9.87 6.23 4.21
N LYS A 58 -10.47 7.43 4.31
CA LYS A 58 -11.36 7.82 5.41
C LYS A 58 -12.67 7.03 5.47
N ARG A 59 -13.06 6.32 4.40
CA ARG A 59 -14.24 5.45 4.42
C ARG A 59 -14.00 4.22 5.30
N TYR A 60 -12.75 3.80 5.46
CA TYR A 60 -12.39 2.62 6.24
C TYR A 60 -12.25 2.94 7.73
N PRO A 61 -12.87 2.12 8.61
CA PRO A 61 -12.63 2.16 10.04
C PRO A 61 -11.15 1.93 10.39
N ALA A 62 -10.66 2.54 11.48
CA ALA A 62 -9.25 2.43 11.88
C ALA A 62 -8.81 1.00 12.26
N ASN A 63 -9.73 0.12 12.62
CA ASN A 63 -9.45 -1.29 12.89
C ASN A 63 -9.38 -2.15 11.60
N ASN A 64 -9.74 -1.59 10.45
CA ASN A 64 -9.71 -2.26 9.14
C ASN A 64 -8.45 -1.92 8.34
N ASP A 65 -7.42 -1.40 9.01
CA ASP A 65 -6.22 -0.91 8.32
C ASP A 65 -5.48 -1.99 7.54
N SER A 66 -5.61 -3.26 7.96
CA SER A 66 -5.01 -4.44 7.31
C SER A 66 -5.75 -4.94 6.07
N ILE A 67 -6.88 -4.35 5.70
CA ILE A 67 -7.58 -4.70 4.45
C ILE A 67 -6.77 -4.18 3.25
N ALA A 68 -6.77 -4.93 2.15
CA ALA A 68 -5.96 -4.62 0.97
C ALA A 68 -6.28 -3.23 0.38
N ALA A 69 -7.56 -2.88 0.25
CA ALA A 69 -8.00 -1.61 -0.34
C ALA A 69 -7.42 -0.37 0.38
N PRO A 70 -7.57 -0.16 1.70
CA PRO A 70 -6.96 0.99 2.37
C PRO A 70 -5.42 0.95 2.32
N ALA A 71 -4.79 -0.23 2.30
CA ALA A 71 -3.34 -0.35 2.16
C ALA A 71 -2.84 0.12 0.76
N ILE A 72 -3.55 -0.24 -0.31
CA ILE A 72 -3.29 0.25 -1.67
C ILE A 72 -3.51 1.77 -1.76
N LEU A 73 -4.61 2.27 -1.18
CA LEU A 73 -4.93 3.69 -1.20
C LEU A 73 -3.89 4.54 -0.44
N ARG A 74 -3.36 4.05 0.69
CA ARG A 74 -2.26 4.70 1.40
C ARG A 74 -1.02 4.81 0.52
N TYR A 75 -0.68 3.74 -0.21
CA TYR A 75 0.42 3.78 -1.16
C TYR A 75 0.20 4.84 -2.25
N MET A 76 -1.00 4.89 -2.85
CA MET A 76 -1.37 5.90 -3.84
C MET A 76 -1.28 7.32 -3.27
N TYR A 77 -1.76 7.54 -2.05
CA TYR A 77 -1.68 8.83 -1.37
C TYR A 77 -0.23 9.28 -1.16
N LEU A 78 0.63 8.39 -0.67
CA LEU A 78 2.06 8.65 -0.51
C LEU A 78 2.71 9.05 -1.84
N ARG A 79 2.39 8.33 -2.93
CA ARG A 79 2.86 8.65 -4.29
C ARG A 79 2.43 10.04 -4.74
N CYS A 80 1.19 10.44 -4.48
CA CYS A 80 0.71 11.78 -4.82
C CYS A 80 1.45 12.87 -4.02
N VAL A 81 1.64 12.68 -2.71
CA VAL A 81 2.40 13.64 -1.89
C VAL A 81 3.87 13.71 -2.34
N GLY A 82 4.49 12.57 -2.61
CA GLY A 82 5.86 12.50 -3.13
C GLY A 82 6.01 13.19 -4.48
N ALA A 83 5.04 13.03 -5.39
CA ALA A 83 5.03 13.71 -6.68
C ALA A 83 4.91 15.23 -6.54
N LYS A 84 3.99 15.70 -5.70
CA LYS A 84 3.81 17.15 -5.45
C LYS A 84 5.01 17.78 -4.74
N LEU A 85 5.70 17.03 -3.87
CA LEU A 85 6.99 17.45 -3.32
C LEU A 85 8.06 17.55 -4.42
N GLY A 86 8.18 16.53 -5.28
CA GLY A 86 9.15 16.51 -6.39
C GLY A 86 8.93 17.61 -7.42
N GLU A 87 7.68 17.95 -7.69
CA GLU A 87 7.28 19.07 -8.55
C GLU A 87 7.35 20.44 -7.84
N LYS A 88 7.81 20.48 -6.59
CA LYS A 88 7.93 21.68 -5.76
C LYS A 88 6.59 22.40 -5.50
N GLN A 89 5.48 21.68 -5.64
CA GLN A 89 4.16 22.17 -5.23
C GLN A 89 4.01 22.15 -3.70
N TYR A 90 4.73 21.25 -3.02
CA TYR A 90 4.81 21.19 -1.56
C TYR A 90 6.22 21.49 -1.06
N SER A 91 6.31 22.15 0.10
CA SER A 91 7.55 22.16 0.89
C SER A 91 7.79 20.81 1.55
N LYS A 92 9.00 20.59 2.07
CA LYS A 92 9.32 19.36 2.81
C LYS A 92 8.48 19.24 4.08
N GLU A 93 8.30 20.35 4.78
CA GLU A 93 7.55 20.43 6.03
C GLU A 93 6.07 20.13 5.77
N GLU A 94 5.50 20.69 4.71
CA GLU A 94 4.12 20.41 4.32
C GLU A 94 3.92 18.95 3.92
N ALA A 95 4.83 18.40 3.10
CA ALA A 95 4.78 17.02 2.67
C ALA A 95 4.83 16.05 3.88
N LEU A 96 5.75 16.28 4.83
CA LEU A 96 5.85 15.48 6.05
C LEU A 96 4.59 15.59 6.92
N GLN A 97 4.06 16.80 7.10
CA GLN A 97 2.86 17.02 7.89
C GLN A 97 1.65 16.24 7.34
N LYS A 98 1.56 16.09 6.01
CA LYS A 98 0.49 15.33 5.34
C LYS A 98 0.58 13.82 5.56
N VAL A 99 1.79 13.28 5.65
CA VAL A 99 2.03 11.82 5.67
C VAL A 99 2.40 11.25 7.03
N LYS A 100 2.71 12.09 8.03
CA LYS A 100 3.17 11.63 9.36
C LYS A 100 2.20 10.64 10.05
N ASN A 101 0.89 10.79 9.83
CA ASN A 101 -0.12 9.92 10.42
C ASN A 101 -0.22 8.54 9.73
N MET A 102 0.56 8.32 8.66
CA MET A 102 0.66 7.03 7.98
C MET A 102 1.71 6.11 8.61
N VAL A 103 2.59 6.62 9.46
CA VAL A 103 3.57 5.78 10.17
C VAL A 103 2.85 4.71 11.00
N GLY A 104 3.35 3.48 10.96
CA GLY A 104 2.76 2.30 11.58
C GLY A 104 1.59 1.69 10.80
N LYS A 105 1.23 2.23 9.63
CA LYS A 105 0.13 1.71 8.80
C LYS A 105 0.65 0.78 7.68
N PRO A 106 -0.12 -0.24 7.30
CA PRO A 106 0.24 -1.12 6.19
C PRO A 106 0.00 -0.45 4.84
N ILE A 107 0.83 -0.82 3.86
CA ILE A 107 0.67 -0.49 2.45
C ILE A 107 0.76 -1.73 1.57
N ILE A 108 0.29 -1.59 0.33
CA ILE A 108 0.51 -2.56 -0.75
C ILE A 108 0.91 -1.77 -2.00
N THR A 109 2.01 -2.15 -2.65
CA THR A 109 2.47 -1.52 -3.89
C THR A 109 1.67 -2.01 -5.10
N PRO A 110 1.65 -1.26 -6.22
CA PRO A 110 1.33 -1.85 -7.51
C PRO A 110 2.38 -2.92 -7.89
N PRO A 111 2.07 -3.80 -8.86
CA PRO A 111 3.07 -4.67 -9.45
C PRO A 111 4.21 -3.86 -10.05
N LYS A 112 5.46 -4.24 -9.80
CA LYS A 112 6.63 -3.71 -10.49
C LYS A 112 7.59 -4.86 -10.80
N PRO A 113 8.36 -4.80 -11.90
CA PRO A 113 9.36 -5.81 -12.20
C PRO A 113 10.52 -5.73 -11.20
N TYR A 114 11.12 -6.88 -10.90
CA TYR A 114 12.42 -6.94 -10.23
C TYR A 114 13.56 -7.14 -11.22
N TYR A 115 14.58 -6.30 -11.10
CA TYR A 115 15.82 -6.36 -11.87
C TYR A 115 17.03 -6.21 -10.94
N ASN A 116 18.17 -6.78 -11.32
CA ASN A 116 19.41 -6.65 -10.55
C ASN A 116 19.91 -5.21 -10.49
N GLU A 117 19.75 -4.48 -11.59
CA GLU A 117 20.07 -3.06 -11.70
C GLU A 117 18.93 -2.38 -12.46
N CYS A 118 18.33 -1.36 -11.85
CA CYS A 118 17.33 -0.54 -12.51
C CYS A 118 17.17 0.81 -11.81
N THR A 119 16.95 1.86 -12.62
CA THR A 119 16.95 3.24 -12.14
C THR A 119 15.59 3.69 -11.59
N PHE A 120 14.49 3.32 -12.25
CA PHE A 120 13.15 3.85 -11.93
C PHE A 120 12.06 2.79 -12.06
N ASN A 121 11.06 2.87 -11.19
CA ASN A 121 9.78 2.14 -11.24
C ASN A 121 9.91 0.60 -11.28
N CYS A 122 10.92 0.10 -10.60
CA CYS A 122 11.26 -1.32 -10.47
C CYS A 122 11.68 -1.60 -9.03
N PHE A 123 11.75 -2.88 -8.68
CA PHE A 123 12.44 -3.34 -7.48
C PHE A 123 13.86 -3.79 -7.85
N GLN A 124 14.79 -3.54 -6.94
CA GLN A 124 16.15 -4.08 -6.98
C GLN A 124 16.63 -4.34 -5.55
N LEU A 125 17.77 -5.00 -5.39
CA LEU A 125 18.41 -5.10 -4.08
C LEU A 125 19.03 -3.75 -3.69
N SER A 126 18.94 -3.35 -2.42
CA SER A 126 19.60 -2.13 -1.93
C SER A 126 21.12 -2.24 -2.04
N GLU A 127 21.83 -1.10 -2.07
CA GLU A 127 23.30 -1.09 -2.11
C GLU A 127 23.92 -1.83 -0.92
N GLU A 128 23.27 -1.73 0.24
CA GLU A 128 23.66 -2.40 1.49
C GLU A 128 23.30 -3.90 1.51
N LYS A 129 22.58 -4.39 0.49
CA LYS A 129 22.16 -5.80 0.31
C LYS A 129 21.36 -6.37 1.49
N ASN A 130 20.57 -5.52 2.15
CA ASN A 130 19.78 -5.85 3.33
C ASN A 130 18.27 -5.62 3.14
N SER A 131 17.85 -5.02 2.02
CA SER A 131 16.45 -4.68 1.74
C SER A 131 16.18 -4.64 0.24
N LEU A 132 14.91 -4.73 -0.15
CA LEU A 132 14.52 -4.37 -1.51
C LEU A 132 14.38 -2.85 -1.61
N TYR A 133 14.81 -2.27 -2.73
CA TYR A 133 14.80 -0.85 -3.00
C TYR A 133 13.97 -0.54 -4.24
N SER A 134 13.26 0.58 -4.22
CA SER A 134 12.62 1.15 -5.41
C SER A 134 12.78 2.67 -5.44
N CYS A 135 13.09 3.18 -6.63
CA CYS A 135 13.01 4.59 -6.94
C CYS A 135 11.77 4.82 -7.81
N SER A 136 10.79 5.52 -7.26
CA SER A 136 9.53 5.82 -7.93
C SER A 136 9.60 7.21 -8.60
N SER A 137 9.27 7.29 -9.89
CA SER A 137 9.27 8.54 -10.67
C SER A 137 7.92 8.83 -11.32
N ASN A 138 7.80 10.00 -11.94
CA ASN A 138 6.78 10.29 -12.96
C ASN A 138 7.05 9.50 -14.26
N GLN A 139 6.10 9.50 -15.19
CA GLN A 139 6.17 8.79 -16.47
C GLN A 139 7.35 9.24 -17.32
N ALA A 140 7.64 10.55 -17.34
CA ALA A 140 8.77 11.11 -18.08
C ALA A 140 10.14 10.88 -17.39
N MET A 141 10.15 10.29 -16.19
CA MET A 141 11.36 10.04 -15.37
C MET A 141 12.18 11.30 -15.05
N THR A 142 11.53 12.47 -15.05
CA THR A 142 12.14 13.77 -14.76
C THR A 142 11.94 14.21 -13.31
N VAL A 143 10.98 13.60 -12.61
CA VAL A 143 10.64 13.89 -11.22
C VAL A 143 10.73 12.61 -10.41
N ILE A 144 11.64 12.59 -9.43
CA ILE A 144 11.70 11.55 -8.41
C ILE A 144 10.62 11.85 -7.37
N GLN A 145 9.75 10.89 -7.13
CA GLN A 145 8.63 11.03 -6.19
C GLN A 145 9.01 10.45 -4.82
N ILE A 146 9.46 9.19 -4.81
CA ILE A 146 9.74 8.44 -3.57
C ILE A 146 10.95 7.52 -3.76
N PHE A 147 11.82 7.46 -2.76
CA PHE A 147 12.75 6.36 -2.51
C PHE A 147 12.18 5.42 -1.46
N GLU A 148 12.16 4.13 -1.74
CA GLU A 148 11.45 3.12 -0.96
C GLU A 148 12.42 2.00 -0.58
N ASN A 149 12.56 1.72 0.72
CA ASN A 149 13.30 0.55 1.22
C ASN A 149 12.35 -0.40 1.94
N PHE A 150 12.36 -1.67 1.56
CA PHE A 150 11.52 -2.72 2.11
C PHE A 150 12.38 -3.74 2.83
N PHE A 151 12.39 -3.67 4.16
CA PHE A 151 13.00 -4.67 5.01
C PHE A 151 12.04 -5.85 5.14
N MET A 152 12.46 -6.99 4.62
CA MET A 152 11.64 -8.21 4.54
C MET A 152 11.48 -8.84 5.92
N GLU A 153 10.27 -9.34 6.22
CA GLU A 153 10.02 -10.15 7.43
C GLU A 153 10.80 -11.48 7.34
N ASP A 154 10.83 -12.09 6.14
CA ASP A 154 11.64 -13.27 5.84
C ASP A 154 12.94 -12.86 5.13
N GLU A 155 14.05 -12.88 5.88
CA GLU A 155 15.38 -12.57 5.36
C GLU A 155 15.86 -13.54 4.25
N THR A 156 15.28 -14.74 4.14
CA THR A 156 15.66 -15.69 3.08
C THR A 156 15.30 -15.16 1.69
N VAL A 157 14.33 -14.25 1.59
CA VAL A 157 14.01 -13.54 0.34
C VAL A 157 15.24 -12.78 -0.16
N ILE A 158 15.93 -12.05 0.72
CA ILE A 158 17.13 -11.27 0.39
C ILE A 158 18.32 -12.17 0.03
N LYS A 159 18.37 -13.40 0.55
CA LYS A 159 19.43 -14.37 0.18
C LYS A 159 19.17 -15.02 -1.17
N ASN A 160 17.92 -15.04 -1.62
CA ASN A 160 17.46 -15.74 -2.82
C ASN A 160 16.87 -14.78 -3.87
N VAL A 161 17.34 -13.53 -3.94
CA VAL A 161 16.75 -12.51 -4.83
C VAL A 161 16.82 -12.87 -6.31
N ASP A 162 17.80 -13.68 -6.70
CA ASP A 162 17.96 -14.12 -8.09
C ASP A 162 16.72 -14.90 -8.58
N SER A 163 15.98 -15.54 -7.67
CA SER A 163 14.72 -16.21 -7.98
C SER A 163 13.56 -15.25 -8.33
N LEU A 164 13.76 -13.96 -8.07
CA LEU A 164 12.83 -12.87 -8.35
C LEU A 164 13.09 -12.21 -9.71
N LEU A 165 14.20 -12.52 -10.37
CA LEU A 165 14.62 -11.88 -11.61
C LEU A 165 13.53 -11.93 -12.69
N ASN A 166 13.21 -10.77 -13.26
CA ASN A 166 12.18 -10.57 -14.30
C ASN A 166 10.75 -10.90 -13.87
N LYS A 167 10.48 -11.15 -12.59
CA LYS A 167 9.12 -11.31 -12.09
C LYS A 167 8.48 -9.96 -11.83
N ASN A 168 7.17 -9.88 -12.06
CA ASN A 168 6.36 -8.75 -11.62
C ASN A 168 5.88 -9.02 -10.20
N LEU A 169 6.30 -8.18 -9.27
CA LEU A 169 6.14 -8.41 -7.85
C LEU A 169 5.26 -7.31 -7.24
N ARG A 170 4.46 -7.69 -6.25
CA ARG A 170 3.85 -6.76 -5.30
C ARG A 170 4.54 -6.92 -3.97
N LEU A 171 4.78 -5.80 -3.30
CA LEU A 171 5.23 -5.77 -1.93
C LEU A 171 4.15 -5.19 -1.05
N ALA A 172 4.14 -5.64 0.19
CA ALA A 172 3.43 -4.99 1.28
C ALA A 172 4.38 -4.86 2.46
N GLY A 173 4.06 -3.96 3.36
CA GLY A 173 4.84 -3.73 4.57
C GLY A 173 4.19 -2.67 5.45
N ILE A 174 4.77 -2.47 6.62
CA ILE A 174 4.37 -1.42 7.57
C ILE A 174 5.29 -0.23 7.39
N ILE A 175 4.72 0.97 7.27
CA ILE A 175 5.50 2.20 7.20
C ILE A 175 6.25 2.40 8.53
N LYS A 176 7.57 2.29 8.51
CA LYS A 176 8.44 2.50 9.67
C LYS A 176 8.77 3.97 9.87
N ASP A 177 9.22 4.62 8.80
CA ASP A 177 9.64 6.03 8.83
C ASP A 177 9.40 6.71 7.48
N ILE A 178 9.16 8.02 7.52
CA ILE A 178 9.01 8.87 6.33
C ILE A 178 9.82 10.15 6.51
N LYS A 179 10.74 10.41 5.58
CA LYS A 179 11.54 11.63 5.51
C LYS A 179 11.26 12.38 4.21
N ALA A 180 11.42 13.71 4.23
CA ALA A 180 11.46 14.53 3.04
C ALA A 180 12.89 15.05 2.84
N GLU A 181 13.53 14.65 1.75
CA GLU A 181 14.96 14.87 1.50
C GLU A 181 15.24 15.46 0.12
N GLY A 182 16.50 15.78 -0.16
CA GLY A 182 16.95 16.35 -1.44
C GLY A 182 16.77 17.87 -1.52
N TYR A 183 17.76 18.57 -2.07
CA TYR A 183 17.68 20.03 -2.28
C TYR A 183 17.23 20.36 -3.72
N ALA A 184 18.00 19.94 -4.71
CA ALA A 184 17.66 20.17 -6.12
C ALA A 184 16.49 19.28 -6.59
N MET A 185 16.44 18.05 -6.10
CA MET A 185 15.42 17.03 -6.40
C MET A 185 14.75 16.59 -5.09
N PRO A 186 13.84 17.41 -4.54
CA PRO A 186 13.11 17.08 -3.32
C PRO A 186 12.23 15.84 -3.55
N ARG A 187 12.12 14.97 -2.54
CA ARG A 187 11.37 13.70 -2.64
C ARG A 187 11.10 13.13 -1.25
N LEU A 188 10.21 12.15 -1.18
CA LEU A 188 10.07 11.34 0.04
C LEU A 188 11.11 10.20 0.05
N ARG A 189 11.63 9.87 1.23
CA ARG A 189 12.29 8.59 1.53
C ARG A 189 11.43 7.85 2.54
N ILE A 190 11.07 6.62 2.23
CA ILE A 190 10.19 5.81 3.08
C ILE A 190 10.88 4.48 3.36
N GLU A 191 10.90 4.11 4.63
CA GLU A 191 11.32 2.79 5.08
C GLU A 191 10.08 1.98 5.47
N PHE A 192 10.01 0.76 4.96
CA PHE A 192 8.99 -0.22 5.29
C PHE A 192 9.61 -1.39 6.05
N GLU A 193 8.97 -1.83 7.11
CA GLU A 193 9.34 -3.02 7.88
C GLU A 193 8.29 -4.11 7.75
N LYS A 194 8.64 -5.32 8.18
CA LYS A 194 7.78 -6.50 8.12
C LYS A 194 7.22 -6.74 6.71
N SER A 195 8.10 -6.55 5.73
CA SER A 195 7.68 -6.57 4.33
C SER A 195 7.53 -7.99 3.84
N PHE A 196 6.53 -8.22 2.99
CA PHE A 196 6.29 -9.48 2.31
C PHE A 196 6.09 -9.23 0.82
N ILE A 197 6.44 -10.24 0.02
CA ILE A 197 6.48 -10.15 -1.43
C ILE A 197 5.75 -11.32 -2.07
N TRP A 198 5.05 -11.07 -3.16
CA TRP A 198 4.43 -12.11 -3.98
C TRP A 198 4.45 -11.71 -5.44
N GLU A 199 4.43 -12.71 -6.31
CA GLU A 199 4.30 -12.51 -7.75
C GLU A 199 2.88 -12.07 -8.07
N ALA A 200 2.75 -10.99 -8.84
CA ALA A 200 1.46 -10.55 -9.34
C ALA A 200 1.00 -11.51 -10.44
N GLU A 201 -0.27 -11.95 -10.37
CA GLU A 201 -0.86 -12.74 -11.44
C GLU A 201 -0.74 -11.98 -12.77
N LYS A 202 -0.34 -12.69 -13.83
CA LYS A 202 -0.37 -12.15 -15.18
C LYS A 202 -1.84 -11.84 -15.48
N GLN A 203 -2.15 -10.56 -15.70
CA GLN A 203 -3.43 -10.22 -16.32
C GLN A 203 -3.35 -10.77 -17.74
N GLU A 204 -4.12 -11.82 -18.02
CA GLU A 204 -4.36 -12.26 -19.40
C GLU A 204 -5.04 -11.10 -20.13
N GLU A 205 -4.33 -10.52 -21.10
CA GLU A 205 -4.83 -9.43 -21.95
C GLU A 205 -5.90 -9.91 -22.94
#